data_AF-A0A6L7X3W5-F1
#
_entry.id   AF-A0A6L7X3W5-F1
#
_cell.length_a   1.000
_cell.length_b   1.000
_cell.length_c   1.000
_cell.angle_alpha   90.00
_cell.angle_beta   90.00
_cell.angle_gamma   90.00
#
_symmetry.space_group_name_H-M   'P 1'
#
loop_
_entity.id
_entity.type
_entity.pdbx_description
1 polymer ?
#
loop_
_entity_poly.entity_id
_entity_poly.type
_entity_poly.pdbx_seq_one_letter_code
_entity_poly.pdbx_strand_id
1 'polypeptide(L)'
;MEKSIVLFDGWLETLGGGERQVLSAASALRSLGTVSVVSHRPLSWTKVVERAAVDLDGVRFRTLPERPQLSGRDLAGDADLFVNGTHHSLVDGRGLPSMRFVYFPARNGNRVRRMAGQALRRLARNLGAAYEQSGWFGTEVHQRVRYRQSDGAGRIGVGEGACLRLWLSAMTDVERAYTIQTGAGQALTDGLAGAKGDFAPSPWVEVPPGCRELVVHSAASLGTNERESRLLGLALGSIEEQGPPPRRLFQRTTRQLAPALATWASDDREERYAKALRSYDVVTPNSHFTASWLRRRWGVTGPVIEPPVVADPQRRQTRRPLIVSIGRFFVGSHNKKHLAMVRAFRKLCDRGLVGWRLALVGGVGQRPADLAYLREVEQAARGLPIDLYPNAAEATVNELRMHAAIGWHAAGFGESKHRAPERFEHFGMAVAELMVSGAVPVVFDGGGLREIVEPGRSGYRWRTLDELTDATLALARNGRRRSEIANAARRRASRWSLADYQRRIVNLALEVMDGHSGRGDAA
;
A
#
# COMPACT_ATOMS: atom_id res chain seq x y z
N MET A 1 22.32 -24.00 -12.26
CA MET A 1 21.97 -22.71 -12.89
C MET A 1 21.77 -21.72 -11.75
N GLU A 2 22.30 -20.50 -11.85
CA GLU A 2 22.08 -19.48 -10.81
C GLU A 2 20.62 -19.02 -10.85
N LYS A 3 19.91 -19.02 -9.72
CA LYS A 3 18.48 -18.71 -9.69
C LYS A 3 18.24 -17.23 -9.98
N SER A 4 17.22 -16.90 -10.76
CA SER A 4 16.75 -15.54 -11.02
C SER A 4 15.60 -15.20 -10.07
N ILE A 5 15.74 -14.15 -9.27
CA ILE A 5 14.77 -13.75 -8.26
C ILE A 5 14.36 -12.30 -8.48
N VAL A 6 13.05 -12.04 -8.51
CA VAL A 6 12.50 -10.70 -8.75
C VAL A 6 11.60 -10.27 -7.60
N LEU A 7 11.91 -9.12 -7.02
CA LEU A 7 11.09 -8.47 -6.01
C LEU A 7 10.42 -7.23 -6.60
N PHE A 8 9.15 -7.01 -6.31
CA PHE A 8 8.39 -5.87 -6.81
C PHE A 8 7.81 -5.03 -5.67
N ASP A 9 8.16 -3.73 -5.67
CA ASP A 9 7.56 -2.71 -4.81
C ASP A 9 7.24 -1.43 -5.60
N GLY A 10 5.94 -1.22 -5.86
CA GLY A 10 5.43 -0.04 -6.56
C GLY A 10 5.52 1.27 -5.77
N TRP A 11 5.85 1.22 -4.47
CA TRP A 11 5.96 2.39 -3.58
C TRP A 11 7.37 2.57 -3.01
N LEU A 12 8.37 1.97 -3.64
CA LEU A 12 9.76 1.96 -3.18
C LEU A 12 10.33 3.37 -2.93
N GLU A 13 9.81 4.41 -3.58
CA GLU A 13 10.20 5.81 -3.35
C GLU A 13 9.90 6.31 -1.95
N THR A 14 8.93 5.69 -1.26
CA THR A 14 8.51 6.13 0.08
C THR A 14 9.50 5.71 1.16
N LEU A 15 10.25 4.62 0.90
CA LEU A 15 11.24 4.01 1.81
C LEU A 15 10.69 3.88 3.24
N GLY A 16 9.42 3.47 3.34
CA GLY A 16 8.75 3.22 4.60
C GLY A 16 9.16 1.87 5.22
N GLY A 17 8.37 1.42 6.19
CA GLY A 17 8.61 0.14 6.84
C GLY A 17 8.45 -1.06 5.90
N GLY A 18 7.48 -1.01 4.99
CA GLY A 18 7.24 -2.10 4.04
C GLY A 18 8.33 -2.20 3.00
N GLU A 19 8.74 -1.06 2.45
CA GLU A 19 9.79 -0.97 1.45
C GLU A 19 11.13 -1.46 2.02
N ARG A 20 11.44 -1.11 3.29
CA ARG A 20 12.62 -1.64 4.00
C ARG A 20 12.54 -3.17 4.21
N GLN A 21 11.34 -3.72 4.42
CA GLN A 21 11.13 -5.17 4.49
C GLN A 21 11.43 -5.85 3.13
N VAL A 22 11.01 -5.25 2.02
CA VAL A 22 11.32 -5.74 0.66
C VAL A 22 12.82 -5.70 0.39
N LEU A 23 13.48 -4.59 0.69
CA LEU A 23 14.93 -4.46 0.48
C LEU A 23 15.72 -5.43 1.36
N SER A 24 15.27 -5.67 2.60
CA SER A 24 15.86 -6.70 3.47
C SER A 24 15.68 -8.12 2.90
N ALA A 25 14.56 -8.40 2.23
CA ALA A 25 14.34 -9.67 1.55
C ALA A 25 15.24 -9.79 0.30
N ALA A 26 15.37 -8.71 -0.48
CA ALA A 26 16.29 -8.68 -1.62
C ALA A 26 17.73 -8.98 -1.18
N SER A 27 18.18 -8.34 -0.09
CA SER A 27 19.48 -8.59 0.52
C SER A 27 19.69 -10.07 0.88
N ALA A 28 18.69 -10.71 1.51
CA ALA A 28 18.73 -12.12 1.92
C ALA A 28 18.82 -13.09 0.73
N LEU A 29 17.99 -12.84 -0.28
CA LEU A 29 17.78 -13.76 -1.40
C LEU A 29 18.94 -13.79 -2.38
N ARG A 30 19.91 -12.86 -2.28
CA ARG A 30 21.19 -12.93 -3.00
C ARG A 30 21.96 -14.22 -2.71
N SER A 31 21.76 -14.82 -1.54
CA SER A 31 22.35 -16.12 -1.20
C SER A 31 21.85 -17.28 -2.08
N LEU A 32 20.74 -17.08 -2.80
CA LEU A 32 20.13 -18.09 -3.67
C LEU A 32 20.38 -17.85 -5.16
N GLY A 33 20.75 -16.62 -5.56
CA GLY A 33 21.06 -16.27 -6.94
C GLY A 33 20.96 -14.78 -7.24
N THR A 34 20.81 -14.44 -8.52
CA THR A 34 20.74 -13.06 -8.99
C THR A 34 19.41 -12.41 -8.62
N VAL A 35 19.47 -11.26 -7.94
CA VAL A 35 18.29 -10.54 -7.45
C VAL A 35 18.06 -9.24 -8.23
N SER A 36 16.82 -9.02 -8.66
CA SER A 36 16.36 -7.75 -9.23
C SER A 36 15.19 -7.17 -8.44
N VAL A 37 15.23 -5.87 -8.13
CA VAL A 37 14.13 -5.10 -7.56
C VAL A 37 13.48 -4.26 -8.67
N VAL A 38 12.17 -4.35 -8.78
CA VAL A 38 11.35 -3.64 -9.76
C VAL A 38 10.44 -2.65 -9.05
N SER A 39 10.39 -1.42 -9.55
CA SER A 39 9.42 -0.41 -9.12
C SER A 39 8.78 0.29 -10.31
N HIS A 40 7.71 1.05 -10.07
CA HIS A 40 7.07 1.81 -11.13
C HIS A 40 7.79 3.11 -11.47
N ARG A 41 8.59 3.64 -10.53
CA ARG A 41 9.28 4.91 -10.70
C ARG A 41 10.80 4.76 -10.80
N PRO A 42 11.46 5.59 -11.62
CA PRO A 42 12.91 5.73 -11.56
C PRO A 42 13.32 6.31 -10.20
N LEU A 43 14.34 5.71 -9.60
CA LEU A 43 14.88 6.08 -8.30
C LEU A 43 16.39 6.13 -8.38
N SER A 44 16.99 7.02 -7.60
CA SER A 44 18.43 6.99 -7.34
C SER A 44 18.73 5.79 -6.45
N TRP A 45 19.31 4.73 -7.03
CA TRP A 45 19.62 3.51 -6.30
C TRP A 45 20.57 3.77 -5.13
N THR A 46 21.55 4.67 -5.29
CA THR A 46 22.44 5.10 -4.20
C THR A 46 21.66 5.62 -2.98
N LYS A 47 20.66 6.48 -3.18
CA LYS A 47 19.80 6.98 -2.10
C LYS A 47 18.94 5.88 -1.46
N VAL A 48 18.55 4.87 -2.24
CA VAL A 48 17.84 3.69 -1.72
C VAL A 48 18.77 2.90 -0.80
N VAL A 49 19.99 2.60 -1.25
CA VAL A 49 21.00 1.86 -0.47
C VAL A 49 21.34 2.58 0.84
N GLU A 50 21.60 3.89 0.80
CA GLU A 50 21.90 4.69 2.00
C GLU A 50 20.81 4.61 3.07
N ARG A 51 19.55 4.54 2.66
CA ARG A 51 18.38 4.57 3.56
C ARG A 51 17.84 3.19 3.93
N ALA A 52 18.16 2.17 3.14
CA ALA A 52 17.73 0.80 3.41
C ALA A 52 18.40 0.22 4.66
N ALA A 53 19.62 0.71 4.97
CA ALA A 53 20.46 0.24 6.07
C ALA A 53 20.74 -1.28 6.02
N VAL A 54 20.68 -1.86 4.82
CA VAL A 54 21.01 -3.26 4.52
C VAL A 54 21.94 -3.31 3.32
N ASP A 55 22.77 -4.34 3.25
CA ASP A 55 23.64 -4.57 2.11
C ASP A 55 22.81 -4.99 0.89
N LEU A 56 22.97 -4.25 -0.20
CA LEU A 56 22.28 -4.45 -1.48
C LEU A 56 23.28 -4.57 -2.65
N ASP A 57 24.56 -4.82 -2.37
CA ASP A 57 25.57 -5.05 -3.39
C ASP A 57 25.16 -6.20 -4.33
N GLY A 58 25.30 -5.99 -5.63
CA GLY A 58 24.86 -6.95 -6.66
C GLY A 58 23.34 -7.04 -6.88
N VAL A 59 22.49 -6.35 -6.09
CA VAL A 59 21.06 -6.23 -6.39
C VAL A 59 20.86 -5.29 -7.58
N ARG A 60 20.20 -5.78 -8.63
CA ARG A 60 19.86 -4.97 -9.80
C ARG A 60 18.57 -4.19 -9.53
N PHE A 61 18.48 -2.97 -10.03
CA PHE A 61 17.26 -2.17 -9.99
C PHE A 61 16.77 -1.88 -11.40
N ARG A 62 15.47 -2.02 -11.64
CA ARG A 62 14.84 -1.60 -12.88
C ARG A 62 13.46 -1.02 -12.66
N THR A 63 12.98 -0.31 -13.67
CA THR A 63 11.69 0.34 -13.66
C THR A 63 10.75 -0.29 -14.66
N LEU A 64 9.47 -0.36 -14.31
CA LEU A 64 8.41 -0.74 -15.22
C LEU A 64 7.19 0.13 -14.96
N PRO A 65 6.75 0.98 -15.90
CA PRO A 65 5.59 1.84 -15.71
C PRO A 65 4.37 1.06 -15.26
N GLU A 66 3.58 1.63 -14.36
CA GLU A 66 2.35 1.01 -13.88
C GLU A 66 1.38 0.84 -15.06
N ARG A 67 0.80 -0.37 -15.16
CA ARG A 67 -0.26 -0.71 -16.12
C ARG A 67 -1.45 -1.34 -15.40
N PRO A 68 -2.67 -1.26 -15.96
CA PRO A 68 -3.86 -1.58 -15.20
C PRO A 68 -4.01 -3.05 -14.83
N GLN A 69 -3.42 -4.01 -15.55
CA GLN A 69 -3.51 -5.45 -15.27
C GLN A 69 -2.15 -6.17 -15.32
N LEU A 70 -1.14 -5.61 -14.66
CA LEU A 70 0.16 -6.29 -14.55
C LEU A 70 0.04 -7.65 -13.86
N SER A 71 0.76 -8.64 -14.41
CA SER A 71 1.01 -9.95 -13.83
C SER A 71 2.44 -10.04 -13.29
N GLY A 72 2.69 -11.07 -12.48
CA GLY A 72 4.03 -11.44 -12.03
C GLY A 72 4.95 -11.72 -13.22
N ARG A 73 4.45 -12.32 -14.31
CA ARG A 73 5.23 -12.55 -15.54
C ARG A 73 5.61 -11.26 -16.27
N ASP A 74 4.72 -10.27 -16.34
CA ASP A 74 5.07 -8.96 -16.90
C ASP A 74 6.19 -8.29 -16.09
N LEU A 75 6.18 -8.53 -14.77
CA LEU A 75 7.16 -7.96 -13.85
C LEU A 75 8.42 -8.79 -13.70
N ALA A 76 8.41 -10.11 -13.91
CA ALA A 76 9.51 -11.00 -13.54
C ALA A 76 10.01 -11.90 -14.68
N GLY A 77 9.33 -11.94 -15.83
CA GLY A 77 9.64 -12.87 -16.90
C GLY A 77 9.51 -14.32 -16.44
N ASP A 78 10.53 -15.13 -16.72
CA ASP A 78 10.63 -16.54 -16.30
C ASP A 78 11.54 -16.70 -15.06
N ALA A 79 11.42 -15.77 -14.09
CA ALA A 79 12.16 -15.87 -12.84
C ALA A 79 11.79 -17.11 -12.02
N ASP A 80 12.77 -17.67 -11.31
CA ASP A 80 12.57 -18.80 -10.39
C ASP A 80 11.76 -18.40 -9.15
N LEU A 81 11.69 -17.12 -8.81
CA LEU A 81 10.86 -16.61 -7.72
C LEU A 81 10.41 -15.17 -7.95
N PHE A 82 9.12 -14.93 -7.74
CA PHE A 82 8.54 -13.59 -7.71
C PHE A 82 8.04 -13.21 -6.31
N VAL A 83 8.55 -12.10 -5.75
CA VAL A 83 8.10 -11.58 -4.45
C VAL A 83 7.41 -10.23 -4.63
N ASN A 84 6.13 -10.14 -4.29
CA ASN A 84 5.39 -8.88 -4.32
C ASN A 84 5.30 -8.25 -2.93
N GLY A 85 5.99 -7.12 -2.77
CA GLY A 85 6.02 -6.30 -1.57
C GLY A 85 5.05 -5.12 -1.56
N THR A 86 4.27 -4.91 -2.62
CA THR A 86 3.50 -3.68 -2.82
C THR A 86 2.21 -3.67 -2.01
N HIS A 87 2.01 -2.64 -1.17
CA HIS A 87 0.78 -2.49 -0.39
C HIS A 87 -0.47 -2.36 -1.29
N HIS A 88 -1.49 -3.17 -0.99
CA HIS A 88 -2.74 -3.26 -1.77
C HIS A 88 -2.58 -3.59 -3.27
N SER A 89 -1.47 -4.24 -3.66
CA SER A 89 -1.20 -4.61 -5.06
C SER A 89 -2.35 -5.37 -5.75
N LEU A 90 -2.59 -5.07 -7.01
CA LEU A 90 -3.50 -5.82 -7.89
C LEU A 90 -2.78 -6.78 -8.83
N VAL A 91 -1.45 -6.92 -8.68
CA VAL A 91 -0.63 -7.80 -9.50
C VAL A 91 -0.98 -9.26 -9.23
N ASP A 92 -1.26 -10.00 -10.29
CA ASP A 92 -1.52 -11.44 -10.24
C ASP A 92 -0.21 -12.24 -10.19
N GLY A 93 0.01 -13.05 -9.15
CA GLY A 93 1.21 -13.87 -8.98
C GLY A 93 1.23 -15.22 -9.72
N ARG A 94 0.19 -15.58 -10.49
CA ARG A 94 0.10 -16.91 -11.12
C ARG A 94 1.17 -17.16 -12.17
N GLY A 95 1.54 -18.44 -12.29
CA GLY A 95 2.42 -18.95 -13.33
C GLY A 95 3.91 -18.82 -13.03
N LEU A 96 4.27 -18.41 -11.81
CA LEU A 96 5.62 -18.41 -11.26
C LEU A 96 5.55 -18.84 -9.79
N PRO A 97 6.62 -19.44 -9.22
CA PRO A 97 6.75 -19.55 -7.78
C PRO A 97 6.66 -18.16 -7.17
N SER A 98 5.71 -17.94 -6.26
CA SER A 98 5.36 -16.57 -5.88
C SER A 98 5.01 -16.36 -4.40
N MET A 99 5.51 -15.24 -3.87
CA MET A 99 5.30 -14.79 -2.49
C MET A 99 4.69 -13.40 -2.46
N ARG A 100 3.81 -13.14 -1.49
CA ARG A 100 3.20 -11.82 -1.30
C ARG A 100 3.27 -11.33 0.13
N PHE A 101 3.89 -10.18 0.35
CA PHE A 101 3.88 -9.51 1.65
C PHE A 101 2.56 -8.77 1.85
N VAL A 102 2.00 -8.88 3.06
CA VAL A 102 0.77 -8.16 3.44
C VAL A 102 1.01 -7.40 4.74
N TYR A 103 1.10 -6.07 4.63
CA TYR A 103 1.21 -5.19 5.80
C TYR A 103 -0.12 -4.97 6.51
N PHE A 104 -1.19 -4.84 5.73
CA PHE A 104 -2.58 -4.88 6.19
C PHE A 104 -3.50 -5.19 5.00
N PRO A 105 -4.54 -6.04 5.17
CA PRO A 105 -5.45 -6.34 4.08
C PRO A 105 -6.34 -5.14 3.75
N ALA A 106 -6.64 -4.99 2.45
CA ALA A 106 -7.62 -4.00 1.99
C ALA A 106 -8.97 -4.18 2.71
N ARG A 107 -9.72 -3.09 2.88
CA ARG A 107 -11.10 -3.19 3.38
C ARG A 107 -11.94 -3.95 2.36
N ASN A 108 -12.81 -4.80 2.87
CA ASN A 108 -13.91 -5.34 2.09
C ASN A 108 -15.01 -4.27 2.10
N GLY A 109 -15.43 -3.79 0.94
CA GLY A 109 -16.36 -2.68 0.82
C GLY A 109 -17.78 -3.08 1.17
N ASN A 110 -18.72 -2.21 0.83
CA ASN A 110 -20.13 -2.49 1.07
C ASN A 110 -20.56 -3.71 0.24
N ARG A 111 -20.94 -4.78 0.94
CA ARG A 111 -21.36 -6.06 0.33
C ARG A 111 -22.49 -5.86 -0.68
N VAL A 112 -23.47 -5.01 -0.38
CA VAL A 112 -24.61 -4.72 -1.27
C VAL A 112 -24.12 -4.08 -2.56
N ARG A 113 -23.30 -3.02 -2.46
CA ARG A 113 -22.70 -2.35 -3.62
C ARG A 113 -21.92 -3.32 -4.51
N ARG A 114 -21.10 -4.17 -3.89
CA ARG A 114 -20.30 -5.17 -4.61
C ARG A 114 -21.16 -6.21 -5.31
N MET A 115 -22.18 -6.75 -4.62
CA MET A 115 -23.11 -7.72 -5.20
C MET A 115 -23.95 -7.11 -6.33
N ALA A 116 -24.43 -5.88 -6.16
CA ALA A 116 -25.15 -5.14 -7.20
C ALA A 116 -24.27 -4.89 -8.42
N GLY A 117 -23.03 -4.44 -8.22
CA GLY A 117 -22.05 -4.26 -9.30
C GLY A 117 -21.77 -5.56 -10.07
N GLN A 118 -21.59 -6.68 -9.37
CA GLN A 118 -21.41 -8.00 -9.99
C GLN A 118 -22.64 -8.47 -10.78
N ALA A 119 -23.84 -8.27 -10.23
CA ALA A 119 -25.09 -8.60 -10.92
C ALA A 119 -25.27 -7.76 -12.19
N LEU A 120 -24.98 -6.45 -12.12
CA LEU A 120 -25.02 -5.55 -13.28
C LEU A 120 -24.00 -5.95 -14.34
N ARG A 121 -22.76 -6.32 -13.96
CA ARG A 121 -21.75 -6.84 -14.91
C ARG A 121 -22.20 -8.13 -15.58
N ARG A 122 -22.88 -9.03 -14.87
CA ARG A 122 -23.43 -10.27 -15.44
C ARG A 122 -24.60 -9.97 -16.39
N LEU A 123 -25.50 -9.07 -15.99
CA LEU A 123 -26.62 -8.63 -16.81
C LEU A 123 -26.14 -7.98 -18.11
N ALA A 124 -25.18 -7.05 -18.05
CA ALA A 124 -24.58 -6.42 -19.22
C ALA A 124 -24.06 -7.46 -20.22
N ARG A 125 -23.29 -8.44 -19.72
CA ARG A 125 -22.75 -9.54 -20.53
C ARG A 125 -23.83 -10.40 -21.16
N ASN A 126 -24.87 -10.77 -20.40
CA ASN A 126 -25.97 -11.60 -20.90
C ASN A 126 -26.82 -10.86 -21.95
N LEU A 127 -26.98 -9.55 -21.80
CA LEU A 127 -27.66 -8.71 -22.79
C LEU A 127 -26.81 -8.45 -24.04
N GLY A 128 -25.50 -8.72 -23.97
CA GLY A 128 -24.53 -8.29 -24.99
C GLY A 128 -24.36 -6.77 -25.04
N ALA A 129 -24.68 -6.06 -23.96
CA ALA A 129 -24.50 -4.61 -23.86
C ALA A 129 -23.01 -4.27 -23.73
N ALA A 130 -22.58 -3.17 -24.35
CA ALA A 130 -21.17 -2.79 -24.32
C ALA A 130 -20.69 -2.42 -22.90
N TYR A 131 -19.52 -2.94 -22.52
CA TYR A 131 -18.94 -2.72 -21.19
C TYR A 131 -17.42 -2.64 -21.22
N GLU A 132 -16.84 -1.88 -20.29
CA GLU A 132 -15.39 -1.80 -20.12
C GLU A 132 -14.82 -3.14 -19.63
N GLN A 133 -13.82 -3.67 -20.33
CA GLN A 133 -13.11 -4.90 -19.97
C GLN A 133 -11.74 -4.58 -19.33
N SER A 134 -10.64 -5.15 -19.83
CA SER A 134 -9.28 -4.88 -19.37
C SER A 134 -8.64 -3.71 -20.13
N GLY A 135 -7.42 -3.34 -19.76
CA GLY A 135 -6.71 -2.19 -20.32
C GLY A 135 -7.13 -0.87 -19.72
N TRP A 136 -7.91 -0.86 -18.62
CA TRP A 136 -8.41 0.35 -17.97
C TRP A 136 -7.97 0.44 -16.51
N PHE A 137 -7.38 1.57 -16.13
CA PHE A 137 -7.13 1.95 -14.74
C PHE A 137 -8.45 2.11 -13.95
N GLY A 138 -8.33 2.36 -12.65
CA GLY A 138 -9.47 2.67 -11.80
C GLY A 138 -10.17 3.97 -12.23
N THR A 139 -11.41 4.15 -11.77
CA THR A 139 -12.21 5.34 -12.09
C THR A 139 -11.61 6.61 -11.50
N GLU A 140 -11.48 7.63 -12.33
CA GLU A 140 -11.00 8.96 -11.99
C GLU A 140 -12.09 10.02 -12.23
N VAL A 141 -11.88 11.23 -11.69
CA VAL A 141 -12.84 12.34 -11.83
C VAL A 141 -12.10 13.60 -12.27
N HIS A 142 -12.58 14.23 -13.34
CA HIS A 142 -12.14 15.55 -13.79
C HIS A 142 -13.37 16.43 -14.05
N GLN A 143 -13.44 17.61 -13.44
CA GLN A 143 -14.58 18.55 -13.60
C GLN A 143 -15.97 17.88 -13.43
N ARG A 144 -16.11 16.97 -12.46
CA ARG A 144 -17.31 16.14 -12.18
C ARG A 144 -17.62 15.05 -13.22
N VAL A 145 -16.89 14.98 -14.33
CA VAL A 145 -16.94 13.87 -15.29
C VAL A 145 -16.10 12.71 -14.77
N ARG A 146 -16.67 11.50 -14.80
CA ARG A 146 -15.96 10.26 -14.47
C ARG A 146 -15.38 9.67 -15.73
N TYR A 147 -14.16 9.14 -15.62
CA TYR A 147 -13.51 8.47 -16.73
C TYR A 147 -12.59 7.35 -16.23
N ARG A 148 -12.12 6.52 -17.16
CA ARG A 148 -11.06 5.54 -16.90
C ARG A 148 -9.99 5.70 -17.97
N GLN A 149 -8.74 5.86 -17.55
CA GLN A 149 -7.62 5.91 -18.48
C GLN A 149 -7.24 4.49 -18.91
N SER A 150 -6.83 4.32 -20.16
CA SER A 150 -6.12 3.14 -20.64
C SER A 150 -4.60 3.29 -20.52
N ASP A 151 -3.85 2.23 -20.80
CA ASP A 151 -2.40 2.25 -21.01
C ASP A 151 -1.99 2.25 -22.50
N GLY A 152 -2.93 2.64 -23.38
CA GLY A 152 -2.76 2.64 -24.83
C GLY A 152 -3.58 1.57 -25.54
N ALA A 153 -4.15 0.60 -24.80
CA ALA A 153 -5.04 -0.42 -25.35
C ALA A 153 -6.22 -0.69 -24.40
N GLY A 154 -7.30 0.08 -24.56
CA GLY A 154 -8.52 -0.08 -23.77
C GLY A 154 -9.49 -1.06 -24.41
N ARG A 155 -9.86 -2.16 -23.73
CA ARG A 155 -10.74 -3.20 -24.28
C ARG A 155 -12.19 -3.01 -23.86
N ILE A 156 -13.11 -3.13 -24.80
CA ILE A 156 -14.55 -3.03 -24.61
C ILE A 156 -15.17 -4.35 -25.04
N GLY A 157 -15.85 -5.02 -24.11
CA GLY A 157 -16.66 -6.19 -24.43
C GLY A 157 -17.93 -5.75 -25.14
N VAL A 158 -18.28 -6.44 -26.23
CA VAL A 158 -19.41 -6.09 -27.11
C VAL A 158 -20.23 -7.33 -27.46
N GLY A 159 -21.50 -7.13 -27.83
CA GLY A 159 -22.35 -8.17 -28.39
C GLY A 159 -22.60 -7.95 -29.88
N GLU A 160 -22.92 -9.03 -30.59
CA GLU A 160 -23.29 -8.98 -32.01
C GLU A 160 -24.46 -8.01 -32.26
N GLY A 161 -24.41 -7.31 -33.40
CA GLY A 161 -25.43 -6.34 -33.81
C GLY A 161 -25.46 -5.04 -33.00
N ALA A 162 -24.42 -4.76 -32.20
CA ALA A 162 -24.25 -3.47 -31.55
C ALA A 162 -23.63 -2.45 -32.52
N CYS A 163 -24.11 -1.21 -32.46
CA CYS A 163 -23.42 -0.07 -33.05
C CYS A 163 -23.06 0.90 -31.93
N LEU A 164 -21.78 1.26 -31.81
CA LEU A 164 -21.22 1.88 -30.62
C LEU A 164 -20.55 3.20 -30.94
N ARG A 165 -20.56 4.10 -29.97
CA ARG A 165 -19.82 5.37 -30.00
C ARG A 165 -19.16 5.61 -28.65
N LEU A 166 -17.87 5.94 -28.67
CA LEU A 166 -17.05 6.10 -27.47
C LEU A 166 -16.74 7.57 -27.24
N TRP A 167 -16.88 8.02 -26.00
CA TRP A 167 -16.52 9.38 -25.61
C TRP A 167 -15.09 9.37 -25.07
N LEU A 168 -14.15 9.90 -25.86
CA LEU A 168 -12.71 9.74 -25.67
C LEU A 168 -12.01 11.08 -25.45
N SER A 169 -11.09 11.13 -24.49
CA SER A 169 -10.21 12.28 -24.25
C SER A 169 -8.77 11.81 -24.12
N ALA A 170 -7.82 12.59 -24.63
CA ALA A 170 -6.40 12.35 -24.42
C ALA A 170 -6.01 12.56 -22.95
N MET A 171 -6.76 13.37 -22.20
CA MET A 171 -6.42 13.81 -20.83
C MET A 171 -5.03 14.48 -20.71
N THR A 172 -4.54 15.00 -21.84
CA THR A 172 -3.31 15.77 -22.01
C THR A 172 -3.61 17.10 -22.69
N ASP A 173 -2.66 18.03 -22.67
CA ASP A 173 -2.85 19.36 -23.29
C ASP A 173 -2.93 19.28 -24.83
N VAL A 174 -2.52 18.16 -25.41
CA VAL A 174 -2.64 17.85 -26.84
C VAL A 174 -3.66 16.73 -27.06
N GLU A 175 -4.34 16.81 -28.20
CA GLU A 175 -5.20 15.75 -28.73
C GLU A 175 -4.40 14.48 -29.05
N ARG A 176 -5.09 13.35 -29.19
CA ARG A 176 -4.43 12.07 -29.44
C ARG A 176 -5.20 11.21 -30.44
N ALA A 177 -4.51 10.80 -31.49
CA ALA A 177 -5.05 9.89 -32.49
C ALA A 177 -5.31 8.50 -31.89
N TYR A 178 -6.35 7.85 -32.39
CA TYR A 178 -6.69 6.49 -32.01
C TYR A 178 -7.25 5.69 -33.17
N THR A 179 -7.16 4.37 -33.02
CA THR A 179 -7.79 3.38 -33.89
C THR A 179 -8.69 2.48 -33.05
N ILE A 180 -9.94 2.31 -33.46
CA ILE A 180 -10.83 1.28 -32.92
C ILE A 180 -10.71 0.07 -33.82
N GLN A 181 -10.33 -1.06 -33.25
CA GLN A 181 -10.19 -2.33 -33.95
C GLN A 181 -10.93 -3.46 -33.23
N THR A 182 -11.17 -4.56 -33.93
CA THR A 182 -11.64 -5.81 -33.30
C THR A 182 -10.54 -6.40 -32.42
N GLY A 183 -10.91 -7.30 -31.50
CA GLY A 183 -9.93 -8.06 -30.72
C GLY A 183 -8.94 -8.88 -31.57
N ALA A 184 -9.27 -9.17 -32.84
CA ALA A 184 -8.41 -9.83 -33.81
C ALA A 184 -7.48 -8.87 -34.57
N GLY A 185 -7.54 -7.56 -34.32
CA GLY A 185 -6.70 -6.55 -34.96
C GLY A 185 -7.24 -5.99 -36.27
N GLN A 186 -8.51 -6.24 -36.62
CA GLN A 186 -9.13 -5.62 -37.79
C GLN A 186 -9.52 -4.18 -37.45
N ALA A 187 -8.87 -3.19 -38.08
CA ALA A 187 -9.24 -1.79 -37.95
C ALA A 187 -10.68 -1.53 -38.45
N LEU A 188 -11.44 -0.75 -37.68
CA LEU A 188 -12.83 -0.39 -37.98
C LEU A 188 -12.98 1.11 -38.24
N THR A 189 -12.33 1.95 -37.44
CA THR A 189 -12.29 3.40 -37.65
C THR A 189 -11.08 4.00 -36.96
N ASP A 190 -10.63 5.14 -37.49
CA ASP A 190 -9.69 6.04 -36.82
C ASP A 190 -10.42 7.29 -36.33
N GLY A 191 -9.76 8.04 -35.44
CA GLY A 191 -10.25 9.32 -34.99
C GLY A 191 -9.24 10.08 -34.15
N LEU A 192 -9.67 11.24 -33.67
CA LEU A 192 -8.89 12.12 -32.83
C LEU A 192 -9.64 12.37 -31.52
N ALA A 193 -9.03 12.03 -30.39
CA ALA A 193 -9.61 12.29 -29.09
C ALA A 193 -9.27 13.72 -28.65
N GLY A 194 -10.26 14.39 -28.05
CA GLY A 194 -10.12 15.77 -27.58
C GLY A 194 -9.05 15.93 -26.50
N ALA A 195 -8.62 17.17 -26.27
CA ALA A 195 -7.66 17.51 -25.23
C ALA A 195 -8.23 17.26 -23.82
N LYS A 196 -7.46 17.60 -22.78
CA LYS A 196 -7.80 17.33 -21.38
C LYS A 196 -9.17 17.88 -20.98
N GLY A 197 -10.07 16.97 -20.62
CA GLY A 197 -11.44 17.28 -20.21
C GLY A 197 -12.43 17.39 -21.36
N ASP A 198 -11.96 17.49 -22.60
CA ASP A 198 -12.78 17.40 -23.79
C ASP A 198 -12.92 15.94 -24.23
N PHE A 199 -14.09 15.36 -23.97
CA PHE A 199 -14.43 14.02 -24.42
C PHE A 199 -15.11 14.11 -25.77
N ALA A 200 -14.34 13.95 -26.85
CA ALA A 200 -14.87 13.95 -28.20
C ALA A 200 -15.53 12.60 -28.51
N PRO A 201 -16.71 12.59 -29.19
CA PRO A 201 -17.34 11.35 -29.59
C PRO A 201 -16.61 10.71 -30.78
N SER A 202 -16.40 9.41 -30.73
CA SER A 202 -15.91 8.65 -31.88
C SER A 202 -16.93 8.61 -33.02
N PRO A 203 -16.52 8.24 -34.24
CA PRO A 203 -17.44 7.73 -35.24
C PRO A 203 -18.26 6.57 -34.68
N TRP A 204 -19.46 6.37 -35.23
CA TRP A 204 -20.25 5.18 -34.95
C TRP A 204 -19.55 3.96 -35.54
N VAL A 205 -19.38 2.92 -34.73
CA VAL A 205 -18.72 1.67 -35.10
C VAL A 205 -19.72 0.55 -35.06
N GLU A 206 -20.01 -0.04 -36.22
CA GLU A 206 -20.77 -1.29 -36.30
C GLU A 206 -19.89 -2.46 -35.89
N VAL A 207 -20.37 -3.26 -34.92
CA VAL A 207 -19.65 -4.43 -34.44
C VAL A 207 -19.79 -5.57 -35.46
N PRO A 208 -18.69 -6.09 -36.03
CA PRO A 208 -18.77 -7.18 -36.99
C PRO A 208 -19.42 -8.45 -36.40
N PRO A 209 -20.09 -9.28 -37.23
CA PRO A 209 -20.63 -10.56 -36.79
C PRO A 209 -19.58 -11.42 -36.09
N GLY A 210 -19.94 -12.07 -34.98
CA GLY A 210 -19.03 -12.88 -34.18
C GLY A 210 -17.99 -12.11 -33.34
N CYS A 211 -17.88 -10.78 -33.51
CA CYS A 211 -16.98 -9.95 -32.70
C CYS A 211 -17.51 -9.81 -31.27
N ARG A 212 -16.64 -10.09 -30.28
CA ARG A 212 -16.96 -10.00 -28.85
C ARG A 212 -16.17 -8.92 -28.11
N GLU A 213 -15.20 -8.33 -28.77
CA GLU A 213 -14.30 -7.35 -28.18
C GLU A 213 -13.88 -6.32 -29.22
N LEU A 214 -13.97 -5.05 -28.83
CA LEU A 214 -13.30 -3.94 -29.51
C LEU A 214 -12.13 -3.47 -28.65
N VAL A 215 -11.07 -3.00 -29.30
CA VAL A 215 -9.91 -2.41 -28.64
C VAL A 215 -9.70 -1.01 -29.17
N VAL A 216 -9.67 -0.05 -28.26
CA VAL A 216 -9.28 1.34 -28.55
C VAL A 216 -7.78 1.44 -28.36
N HIS A 217 -7.07 1.61 -29.46
CA HIS A 217 -5.62 1.77 -29.47
C HIS A 217 -5.23 3.22 -29.62
N SER A 218 -4.24 3.64 -28.86
CA SER A 218 -3.57 4.93 -29.02
C SER A 218 -2.11 4.80 -28.65
N ALA A 219 -1.30 5.80 -29.04
CA ALA A 219 -0.03 6.01 -28.37
C ALA A 219 -0.25 6.15 -26.85
N ALA A 220 0.73 5.73 -26.06
CA ALA A 220 0.73 5.92 -24.62
C ALA A 220 2.06 6.51 -24.18
N SER A 221 2.01 7.38 -23.19
CA SER A 221 3.17 8.06 -22.64
C SER A 221 3.11 8.03 -21.13
N LEU A 222 4.27 8.21 -20.48
CA LEU A 222 4.27 8.57 -19.07
C LEU A 222 3.54 9.90 -18.91
N GLY A 223 2.85 10.08 -17.79
CA GLY A 223 2.24 11.36 -17.48
C GLY A 223 3.27 12.47 -17.32
N THR A 224 2.85 13.71 -17.51
CA THR A 224 3.72 14.89 -17.43
C THR A 224 4.06 15.31 -16.00
N ASN A 225 3.42 14.69 -15.00
CA ASN A 225 3.68 14.92 -13.59
C ASN A 225 4.80 13.99 -13.12
N GLU A 226 5.83 14.50 -12.44
CA GLU A 226 6.91 13.68 -11.86
C GLU A 226 6.43 12.61 -10.86
N ARG A 227 5.22 12.79 -10.31
CA ARG A 227 4.56 11.79 -9.45
C ARG A 227 3.70 10.78 -10.23
N GLU A 228 3.56 10.92 -11.53
CA GLU A 228 2.82 9.96 -12.35
C GLU A 228 3.74 8.81 -12.74
N SER A 229 3.34 7.59 -12.39
CA SER A 229 4.09 6.36 -12.67
C SER A 229 3.41 5.47 -13.70
N ARG A 230 2.19 5.83 -14.11
CA ARG A 230 1.38 5.07 -15.05
C ARG A 230 1.78 5.38 -16.49
N LEU A 231 1.72 4.36 -17.33
CA LEU A 231 1.67 4.53 -18.77
C LEU A 231 0.24 4.88 -19.16
N LEU A 232 0.01 6.06 -19.76
CA LEU A 232 -1.33 6.61 -20.00
C LEU A 232 -1.62 6.71 -21.50
N GLY A 233 -2.67 6.00 -21.95
CA GLY A 233 -3.29 6.05 -23.28
C GLY A 233 -4.43 7.07 -23.33
N LEU A 234 -5.57 6.71 -23.93
CA LEU A 234 -6.81 7.51 -23.89
C LEU A 234 -7.66 7.27 -22.64
N ALA A 235 -8.44 8.28 -22.26
CA ALA A 235 -9.53 8.20 -21.30
C ALA A 235 -10.85 7.87 -21.99
N LEU A 236 -11.61 6.95 -21.41
CA LEU A 236 -13.01 6.70 -21.76
C LEU A 236 -13.93 7.34 -20.72
N GLY A 237 -14.79 8.26 -21.17
CA GLY A 237 -15.80 8.91 -20.34
C GLY A 237 -17.13 8.16 -20.33
N SER A 238 -17.60 7.73 -21.51
CA SER A 238 -18.88 7.01 -21.66
C SER A 238 -18.91 6.17 -22.93
N ILE A 239 -19.83 5.21 -22.95
CA ILE A 239 -20.16 4.37 -24.10
C ILE A 239 -21.61 4.66 -24.48
N GLU A 240 -21.84 5.01 -25.73
CA GLU A 240 -23.17 5.03 -26.34
C GLU A 240 -23.35 3.79 -27.21
N GLU A 241 -24.54 3.21 -27.15
CA GLU A 241 -24.87 1.99 -27.88
C GLU A 241 -26.26 2.11 -28.50
N GLN A 242 -26.31 1.83 -29.79
CA GLN A 242 -27.52 1.50 -30.52
C GLN A 242 -27.62 -0.02 -30.63
N GLY A 243 -28.80 -0.54 -30.36
CA GLY A 243 -29.07 -1.98 -30.43
C GLY A 243 -30.50 -2.31 -30.05
N PRO A 244 -30.80 -3.59 -29.76
CA PRO A 244 -32.12 -4.02 -29.32
C PRO A 244 -32.61 -3.27 -28.08
N PRO A 245 -33.95 -3.15 -27.86
CA PRO A 245 -34.52 -2.40 -26.74
C PRO A 245 -33.91 -2.73 -25.35
N PRO A 246 -33.61 -4.00 -25.01
CA PRO A 246 -32.99 -4.32 -23.72
C PRO A 246 -31.62 -3.67 -23.49
N ARG A 247 -30.78 -3.58 -24.53
CA ARG A 247 -29.44 -2.94 -24.43
C ARG A 247 -29.57 -1.43 -24.27
N ARG A 248 -30.46 -0.80 -25.07
CA ARG A 248 -30.75 0.64 -24.97
C ARG A 248 -31.28 1.01 -23.58
N LEU A 249 -32.20 0.20 -23.03
CA LEU A 249 -32.72 0.42 -21.69
C LEU A 249 -31.61 0.28 -20.64
N PHE A 250 -30.78 -0.75 -20.74
CA PHE A 250 -29.64 -0.94 -19.84
C PHE A 250 -28.69 0.27 -19.84
N GLN A 251 -28.31 0.77 -21.02
CA GLN A 251 -27.42 1.92 -21.14
C GLN A 251 -28.09 3.20 -20.61
N ARG A 252 -29.36 3.45 -20.95
CA ARG A 252 -30.10 4.61 -20.44
C ARG A 252 -30.19 4.60 -18.91
N THR A 253 -30.47 3.44 -18.32
CA THR A 253 -30.57 3.31 -16.87
C THR A 253 -29.21 3.51 -16.19
N THR A 254 -28.16 2.84 -16.68
CA THR A 254 -26.86 2.85 -16.01
C THR A 254 -26.06 4.13 -16.26
N ARG A 255 -26.27 4.82 -17.40
CA ARG A 255 -25.50 6.01 -17.79
C ARG A 255 -26.23 7.33 -17.55
N GLN A 256 -27.57 7.36 -17.66
CA GLN A 256 -28.35 8.61 -17.51
C GLN A 256 -29.14 8.65 -16.20
N LEU A 257 -29.99 7.64 -15.95
CA LEU A 257 -30.93 7.69 -14.82
C LEU A 257 -30.26 7.41 -13.47
N ALA A 258 -29.29 6.49 -13.45
CA ALA A 258 -28.62 6.06 -12.22
C ALA A 258 -27.12 5.82 -12.45
N PRO A 259 -26.30 6.87 -12.68
CA PRO A 259 -24.86 6.75 -12.97
C PRO A 259 -24.04 6.10 -11.83
N ALA A 260 -24.60 6.05 -10.62
CA ALA A 260 -24.04 5.27 -9.53
C ALA A 260 -23.97 3.76 -9.85
N LEU A 261 -24.95 3.21 -10.58
CA LEU A 261 -24.98 1.80 -10.98
C LEU A 261 -23.86 1.45 -11.94
N ALA A 262 -23.59 2.30 -12.95
CA ALA A 262 -22.44 2.13 -13.84
C ALA A 262 -21.13 2.15 -13.05
N THR A 263 -21.02 3.01 -12.04
CA THR A 263 -19.82 3.07 -11.17
C THR A 263 -19.66 1.80 -10.34
N TRP A 264 -20.75 1.21 -9.86
CA TRP A 264 -20.69 -0.06 -9.13
C TRP A 264 -20.33 -1.23 -10.05
N ALA A 265 -20.83 -1.19 -11.29
CA ALA A 265 -20.51 -2.18 -12.31
C ALA A 265 -19.06 -2.08 -12.80
N SER A 266 -18.47 -0.88 -12.88
CA SER A 266 -17.08 -0.70 -13.32
C SER A 266 -16.04 -0.87 -12.20
N ASP A 267 -16.41 -0.63 -10.94
CA ASP A 267 -15.52 -0.76 -9.79
C ASP A 267 -15.44 -2.22 -9.31
N ASP A 268 -14.49 -2.96 -9.89
CA ASP A 268 -14.19 -4.36 -9.55
C ASP A 268 -12.91 -4.51 -8.70
N ARG A 269 -12.35 -3.40 -8.20
CA ARG A 269 -11.04 -3.38 -7.51
C ARG A 269 -10.95 -4.41 -6.38
N GLU A 270 -12.00 -4.56 -5.58
CA GLU A 270 -12.04 -5.51 -4.47
C GLU A 270 -12.02 -6.97 -4.94
N GLU A 271 -12.71 -7.25 -6.04
CA GLU A 271 -12.74 -8.57 -6.67
C GLU A 271 -11.36 -8.90 -7.26
N ARG A 272 -10.75 -7.93 -7.95
CA ARG A 272 -9.39 -8.02 -8.47
C ARG A 272 -8.35 -8.20 -7.37
N TYR A 273 -8.45 -7.44 -6.28
CA TYR A 273 -7.59 -7.60 -5.12
C TYR A 273 -7.73 -8.99 -4.51
N ALA A 274 -8.96 -9.48 -4.35
CA ALA A 274 -9.20 -10.84 -3.84
C ALA A 274 -8.63 -11.92 -4.75
N LYS A 275 -8.80 -11.78 -6.07
CA LYS A 275 -8.25 -12.69 -7.07
C LYS A 275 -6.72 -12.68 -7.01
N ALA A 276 -6.11 -11.51 -7.11
CA ALA A 276 -4.67 -11.34 -7.02
C ALA A 276 -4.11 -11.88 -5.70
N LEU A 277 -4.76 -11.63 -4.56
CA LEU A 277 -4.30 -12.12 -3.27
C LEU A 277 -4.25 -13.65 -3.19
N ARG A 278 -5.24 -14.34 -3.78
CA ARG A 278 -5.31 -15.81 -3.80
C ARG A 278 -4.45 -16.46 -4.88
N SER A 279 -3.81 -15.65 -5.71
CA SER A 279 -3.09 -16.13 -6.89
C SER A 279 -1.62 -16.41 -6.62
N TYR A 280 -1.13 -16.08 -5.43
CA TYR A 280 0.23 -16.36 -4.96
C TYR A 280 0.31 -17.72 -4.26
N ASP A 281 1.46 -18.40 -4.36
CA ASP A 281 1.70 -19.65 -3.64
C ASP A 281 1.72 -19.44 -2.13
N VAL A 282 2.31 -18.33 -1.67
CA VAL A 282 2.32 -17.94 -0.25
C VAL A 282 2.00 -16.47 -0.06
N VAL A 283 1.16 -16.18 0.94
CA VAL A 283 0.84 -14.83 1.41
C VAL A 283 1.32 -14.66 2.85
N THR A 284 2.25 -13.72 3.08
CA THR A 284 2.90 -13.54 4.39
C THR A 284 2.44 -12.24 5.08
N PRO A 285 1.53 -12.32 6.05
CA PRO A 285 1.19 -11.16 6.88
C PRO A 285 2.36 -10.75 7.79
N ASN A 286 2.50 -9.44 8.04
CA ASN A 286 3.60 -8.88 8.84
C ASN A 286 3.42 -8.99 10.38
N SER A 287 2.30 -9.52 10.85
CA SER A 287 1.97 -9.71 12.27
C SER A 287 0.79 -10.68 12.40
N HIS A 288 0.56 -11.22 13.60
CA HIS A 288 -0.63 -12.02 13.87
C HIS A 288 -1.91 -11.18 13.83
N PHE A 289 -1.85 -9.90 14.22
CA PHE A 289 -2.95 -8.95 14.06
C PHE A 289 -3.38 -8.84 12.60
N THR A 290 -2.42 -8.59 11.69
CA THR A 290 -2.66 -8.54 10.25
C THR A 290 -3.18 -9.89 9.73
N ALA A 291 -2.59 -11.01 10.15
CA ALA A 291 -3.02 -12.35 9.76
C ALA A 291 -4.49 -12.62 10.13
N SER A 292 -4.91 -12.19 11.33
CA SER A 292 -6.28 -12.37 11.80
C SER A 292 -7.30 -11.61 10.93
N TRP A 293 -6.95 -10.42 10.46
CA TRP A 293 -7.78 -9.60 9.57
C TRP A 293 -7.75 -10.09 8.14
N LEU A 294 -6.61 -10.62 7.68
CA LEU A 294 -6.48 -11.24 6.36
C LEU A 294 -7.44 -12.42 6.24
N ARG A 295 -7.43 -13.32 7.23
CA ARG A 295 -8.37 -14.44 7.33
C ARG A 295 -9.82 -13.96 7.39
N ARG A 296 -10.13 -12.99 8.25
CA ARG A 296 -11.50 -12.49 8.45
C ARG A 296 -12.09 -11.81 7.21
N ARG A 297 -11.28 -11.02 6.48
CA ARG A 297 -11.78 -10.23 5.33
C ARG A 297 -11.79 -11.02 4.02
N TRP A 298 -10.82 -11.90 3.83
CA TRP A 298 -10.53 -12.51 2.52
C TRP A 298 -10.47 -14.04 2.54
N GLY A 299 -10.50 -14.67 3.72
CA GLY A 299 -10.37 -16.12 3.85
C GLY A 299 -8.97 -16.64 3.51
N VAL A 300 -7.96 -15.77 3.54
CA VAL A 300 -6.57 -16.10 3.19
C VAL A 300 -5.74 -16.22 4.47
N THR A 301 -4.87 -17.22 4.51
CA THR A 301 -3.93 -17.47 5.61
C THR A 301 -2.54 -17.75 5.04
N GLY A 302 -1.52 -17.54 5.86
CA GLY A 302 -0.15 -17.91 5.54
C GLY A 302 0.78 -17.60 6.72
N PRO A 303 2.07 -17.95 6.59
CA PRO A 303 3.04 -17.78 7.67
C PRO A 303 3.23 -16.29 7.96
N VAL A 304 3.21 -15.93 9.25
CA VAL A 304 3.57 -14.57 9.67
C VAL A 304 5.07 -14.41 9.46
N ILE A 305 5.46 -13.32 8.80
CA ILE A 305 6.86 -12.90 8.67
C ILE A 305 6.92 -11.44 9.14
N GLU A 306 7.28 -11.26 10.41
CA GLU A 306 7.48 -9.95 11.00
C GLU A 306 8.63 -9.21 10.32
N PRO A 307 8.51 -7.89 10.09
CA PRO A 307 9.54 -7.11 9.41
C PRO A 307 10.81 -7.03 10.27
N PRO A 308 11.99 -6.90 9.64
CA PRO A 308 13.24 -6.76 10.36
C PRO A 308 13.35 -5.38 11.01
N VAL A 309 13.96 -5.35 12.19
CA VAL A 309 14.34 -4.14 12.91
C VAL A 309 15.81 -3.89 12.63
N VAL A 310 16.06 -2.99 11.69
CA VAL A 310 17.39 -2.59 11.27
C VAL A 310 17.83 -1.40 12.13
N ALA A 311 18.40 -1.69 13.29
CA ALA A 311 18.95 -0.70 14.21
C ALA A 311 20.23 -1.25 14.84
N ASP A 312 21.25 -0.40 14.98
CA ASP A 312 22.54 -0.76 15.60
C ASP A 312 22.36 -0.96 17.12
N PRO A 313 22.51 -2.19 17.65
CA PRO A 313 22.36 -2.47 19.08
C PRO A 313 23.61 -2.07 19.90
N GLN A 314 24.75 -1.82 19.26
CA GLN A 314 26.05 -1.66 19.92
C GLN A 314 26.35 -0.22 20.35
N ARG A 315 25.68 0.79 19.77
CA ARG A 315 25.81 2.20 20.18
C ARG A 315 25.12 2.47 21.52
N ARG A 316 25.83 2.20 22.62
CA ARG A 316 25.39 2.62 23.97
C ARG A 316 25.60 4.12 24.13
N GLN A 317 24.49 4.85 24.21
CA GLN A 317 24.48 6.28 24.47
C GLN A 317 23.82 6.60 25.81
N THR A 318 24.24 7.70 26.42
CA THR A 318 23.63 8.24 27.63
C THR A 318 22.19 8.65 27.32
N ARG A 319 21.25 8.13 28.11
CA ARG A 319 19.82 8.46 27.99
C ARG A 319 19.57 9.87 28.47
N ARG A 320 18.82 10.62 27.68
CA ARG A 320 18.28 11.93 28.08
C ARG A 320 16.89 11.72 28.69
N PRO A 321 16.39 12.61 29.56
CA PRO A 321 15.00 12.64 30.00
C PRO A 321 14.08 13.05 28.82
N LEU A 322 13.99 12.15 27.84
CA LEU A 322 13.36 12.38 26.55
C LEU A 322 12.36 11.26 26.26
N ILE A 323 11.14 11.67 25.93
CA ILE A 323 10.09 10.83 25.37
C ILE A 323 10.08 11.06 23.86
N VAL A 324 10.06 9.99 23.05
CA VAL A 324 9.98 10.11 21.59
C VAL A 324 8.79 9.33 21.06
N SER A 325 8.06 9.92 20.12
CA SER A 325 7.13 9.19 19.25
C SER A 325 7.50 9.42 17.78
N ILE A 326 7.69 8.31 17.05
CA ILE A 326 8.08 8.33 15.64
C ILE A 326 6.88 7.92 14.77
N GLY A 327 6.49 8.80 13.85
CA GLY A 327 5.59 8.48 12.75
C GLY A 327 4.90 9.69 12.13
N ARG A 328 4.40 9.47 10.91
CA ARG A 328 3.90 10.51 10.01
C ARG A 328 2.79 11.36 10.63
N PHE A 329 2.84 12.69 10.45
CA PHE A 329 1.77 13.65 10.72
C PHE A 329 0.77 13.65 9.56
N PHE A 330 -0.38 13.01 9.72
CA PHE A 330 -1.41 12.89 8.68
C PHE A 330 -2.75 12.39 9.26
N VAL A 331 -3.89 12.73 8.66
CA VAL A 331 -5.24 12.33 9.14
C VAL A 331 -5.70 10.94 8.67
N GLY A 332 -4.84 10.18 7.99
CA GLY A 332 -5.22 8.91 7.36
C GLY A 332 -5.40 7.75 8.35
N SER A 333 -5.53 6.54 7.81
CA SER A 333 -5.94 5.35 8.57
C SER A 333 -5.08 5.13 9.82
N HIS A 334 -3.77 4.97 9.69
CA HIS A 334 -2.87 4.67 10.81
C HIS A 334 -2.25 5.92 11.49
N ASN A 335 -3.05 6.98 11.66
CA ASN A 335 -2.63 8.20 12.36
C ASN A 335 -2.03 7.87 13.75
N LYS A 336 -0.92 8.53 14.12
CA LYS A 336 -0.18 8.24 15.37
C LYS A 336 -0.74 8.92 16.61
N LYS A 337 -1.86 9.64 16.47
CA LYS A 337 -2.62 10.32 17.51
C LYS A 337 -1.77 11.34 18.29
N HIS A 338 -0.99 12.16 17.56
CA HIS A 338 -0.11 13.20 18.12
C HIS A 338 -0.83 14.11 19.11
N LEU A 339 -2.04 14.58 18.79
CA LEU A 339 -2.84 15.41 19.70
C LEU A 339 -3.15 14.73 21.03
N ALA A 340 -3.40 13.42 21.05
CA ALA A 340 -3.64 12.67 22.28
C ALA A 340 -2.37 12.62 23.14
N MET A 341 -1.20 12.44 22.51
CA MET A 341 0.10 12.49 23.20
C MET A 341 0.42 13.89 23.72
N VAL A 342 0.13 14.96 22.97
CA VAL A 342 0.28 16.35 23.45
C VAL A 342 -0.59 16.59 24.70
N ARG A 343 -1.85 16.14 24.70
CA ARG A 343 -2.74 16.24 25.88
C ARG A 343 -2.20 15.45 27.07
N ALA A 344 -1.73 14.23 26.85
CA ALA A 344 -1.13 13.42 27.92
C ALA A 344 0.12 14.08 28.50
N PHE A 345 0.96 14.69 27.66
CA PHE A 345 2.18 15.35 28.12
C PHE A 345 1.88 16.64 28.90
N ARG A 346 0.86 17.42 28.50
CA ARG A 346 0.38 18.54 29.32
C ARG A 346 -0.03 18.07 30.73
N LYS A 347 -0.83 17.00 30.81
CA LYS A 347 -1.23 16.39 32.08
C LYS A 347 -0.03 15.91 32.91
N LEU A 348 1.07 15.48 32.29
CA LEU A 348 2.31 15.15 32.99
C LEU A 348 2.98 16.40 33.60
N CYS A 349 3.07 17.49 32.86
CA CYS A 349 3.59 18.77 33.35
C CYS A 349 2.76 19.29 34.52
N ASP A 350 1.43 19.26 34.40
CA ASP A 350 0.50 19.67 35.46
C ASP A 350 0.66 18.81 36.73
N ARG A 351 1.10 17.55 36.58
CA ARG A 351 1.41 16.62 37.68
C ARG A 351 2.87 16.72 38.18
N GLY A 352 3.60 17.76 37.76
CA GLY A 352 4.95 18.07 38.24
C GLY A 352 6.07 17.31 37.53
N LEU A 353 5.89 16.87 36.28
CA LEU A 353 7.00 16.34 35.48
C LEU A 353 7.94 17.48 35.07
N VAL A 354 9.11 17.57 35.72
CA VAL A 354 10.14 18.60 35.46
C VAL A 354 11.34 17.99 34.74
N GLY A 355 11.94 18.75 33.81
CA GLY A 355 13.19 18.37 33.13
C GLY A 355 13.05 17.35 32.00
N TRP A 356 11.83 16.89 31.70
CA TRP A 356 11.57 15.98 30.57
C TRP A 356 11.05 16.72 29.35
N ARG A 357 11.37 16.20 28.16
CA ARG A 357 10.86 16.70 26.88
C ARG A 357 10.12 15.60 26.11
N LEU A 358 9.16 16.00 25.28
CA LEU A 358 8.52 15.13 24.30
C LEU A 358 8.91 15.54 22.88
N ALA A 359 9.55 14.65 22.13
CA ALA A 359 9.81 14.84 20.71
C ALA A 359 8.80 14.05 19.86
N LEU A 360 8.10 14.76 18.97
CA LEU A 360 7.22 14.18 17.96
C LEU A 360 7.91 14.32 16.61
N VAL A 361 8.25 13.20 15.97
CA VAL A 361 9.05 13.19 14.73
C VAL A 361 8.41 12.33 13.66
N GLY A 362 8.43 12.80 12.41
CA GLY A 362 7.96 12.02 11.27
C GLY A 362 7.67 12.86 10.03
N GLY A 363 7.48 12.18 8.90
CA GLY A 363 7.09 12.85 7.66
C GLY A 363 5.72 13.52 7.75
N VAL A 364 5.40 14.41 6.83
CA VAL A 364 4.12 15.11 6.75
C VAL A 364 3.36 14.65 5.52
N GLY A 365 2.09 14.30 5.68
CA GLY A 365 1.21 14.01 4.55
C GLY A 365 1.06 15.23 3.63
N GLN A 366 0.91 14.99 2.34
CA GLN A 366 0.91 16.06 1.33
C GLN A 366 -0.48 16.67 1.08
N ARG A 367 -1.53 16.14 1.72
CA ARG A 367 -2.91 16.63 1.52
C ARG A 367 -3.14 17.89 2.36
N PRO A 368 -4.00 18.83 1.92
CA PRO A 368 -4.37 19.99 2.73
C PRO A 368 -4.82 19.66 4.16
N ALA A 369 -5.56 18.57 4.33
CA ALA A 369 -6.00 18.09 5.64
C ALA A 369 -4.83 17.59 6.53
N ASP A 370 -3.76 17.07 5.94
CA ASP A 370 -2.57 16.62 6.70
C ASP A 370 -1.77 17.83 7.19
N LEU A 371 -1.64 18.88 6.37
CA LEU A 371 -1.02 20.15 6.76
C LEU A 371 -1.85 20.90 7.82
N ALA A 372 -3.18 20.83 7.74
CA ALA A 372 -4.07 21.38 8.77
C ALA A 372 -3.90 20.64 10.11
N TYR A 373 -3.77 19.32 10.08
CA TYR A 373 -3.52 18.51 11.26
C TYR A 373 -2.18 18.83 11.92
N LEU A 374 -1.10 19.03 11.15
CA LEU A 374 0.18 19.47 11.70
C LEU A 374 0.05 20.80 12.44
N ARG A 375 -0.65 21.79 11.84
CA ARG A 375 -0.90 23.09 12.47
C ARG A 375 -1.68 22.98 13.78
N GLU A 376 -2.66 22.06 13.85
CA GLU A 376 -3.39 21.77 15.09
C GLU A 376 -2.46 21.21 16.18
N VAL A 377 -1.53 20.32 15.81
CA VAL A 377 -0.51 19.78 16.73
C VAL A 377 0.44 20.86 17.22
N GLU A 378 0.92 21.74 16.32
CA GLU A 378 1.78 22.89 16.67
C GLU A 378 1.10 23.83 17.66
N GLN A 379 -0.17 24.16 17.41
CA GLN A 379 -0.94 25.01 18.31
C GLN A 379 -1.14 24.35 19.68
N ALA A 380 -1.48 23.06 19.71
CA ALA A 380 -1.67 22.34 20.97
C ALA A 380 -0.38 22.19 21.78
N ALA A 381 0.78 22.14 21.12
CA ALA A 381 2.08 21.99 21.75
C ALA A 381 2.68 23.30 22.30
N ARG A 382 2.15 24.46 21.89
CA ARG A 382 2.68 25.78 22.27
C ARG A 382 2.77 25.95 23.80
N GLY A 383 3.92 26.42 24.27
CA GLY A 383 4.19 26.67 25.69
C GLY A 383 4.52 25.42 26.51
N LEU A 384 4.53 24.22 25.90
CA LEU A 384 4.93 22.98 26.56
C LEU A 384 6.36 22.60 26.15
N PRO A 385 7.09 21.78 26.94
CA PRO A 385 8.39 21.24 26.56
C PRO A 385 8.25 20.09 25.53
N ILE A 386 7.68 20.44 24.37
CA ILE A 386 7.43 19.54 23.24
C ILE A 386 8.17 20.07 22.01
N ASP A 387 9.00 19.22 21.42
CA ASP A 387 9.70 19.49 20.17
C ASP A 387 8.99 18.78 18.99
N LEU A 388 8.70 19.52 17.93
CA LEU A 388 8.10 18.99 16.72
C LEU A 388 9.13 18.94 15.59
N TYR A 389 9.29 17.77 14.98
CA TYR A 389 10.27 17.50 13.94
C TYR A 389 9.57 17.00 12.64
N PRO A 390 8.82 17.86 11.94
CA PRO A 390 8.17 17.51 10.69
C PRO A 390 9.22 17.31 9.58
N ASN A 391 9.15 16.18 8.85
CA ASN A 391 10.07 15.83 7.77
C ASN A 391 11.57 15.89 8.16
N ALA A 392 11.89 15.59 9.41
CA ALA A 392 13.28 15.62 9.87
C ALA A 392 14.18 14.64 9.11
N ALA A 393 15.45 15.03 8.94
CA ALA A 393 16.48 14.19 8.35
C ALA A 393 16.69 12.92 9.19
N GLU A 394 17.14 11.85 8.53
CA GLU A 394 17.35 10.55 9.16
C GLU A 394 18.36 10.61 10.32
N ALA A 395 19.39 11.45 10.21
CA ALA A 395 20.34 11.72 11.29
C ALA A 395 19.63 12.20 12.58
N THR A 396 18.68 13.13 12.46
CA THR A 396 17.89 13.64 13.60
C THR A 396 16.99 12.55 14.18
N VAL A 397 16.32 11.76 13.32
CA VAL A 397 15.49 10.63 13.77
C VAL A 397 16.33 9.62 14.57
N ASN A 398 17.53 9.32 14.06
CA ASN A 398 18.47 8.40 14.71
C ASN A 398 18.99 8.96 16.04
N GLU A 399 19.34 10.26 16.11
CA GLU A 399 19.74 10.91 17.37
C GLU A 399 18.63 10.80 18.42
N LEU A 400 17.40 11.19 18.07
CA LEU A 400 16.25 11.11 18.96
C LEU A 400 16.04 9.67 19.47
N ARG A 401 16.08 8.69 18.56
CA ARG A 401 15.92 7.27 18.89
C ARG A 401 17.02 6.77 19.85
N MET A 402 18.27 7.15 19.62
CA MET A 402 19.42 6.74 20.44
C MET A 402 19.39 7.33 21.86
N HIS A 403 18.92 8.57 22.01
CA HIS A 403 18.95 9.27 23.30
C HIS A 403 17.66 9.18 24.11
N ALA A 404 16.54 8.75 23.49
CA ALA A 404 15.27 8.57 24.17
C ALA A 404 15.38 7.61 25.36
N ALA A 405 14.75 7.98 26.48
CA ALA A 405 14.54 7.08 27.62
C ALA A 405 13.20 6.32 27.51
N ILE A 406 12.19 6.94 26.89
CA ILE A 406 10.85 6.37 26.75
C ILE A 406 10.36 6.56 25.30
N GLY A 407 9.73 5.52 24.75
CA GLY A 407 9.09 5.55 23.43
C GLY A 407 7.57 5.54 23.56
N TRP A 408 6.88 6.53 23.02
CA TRP A 408 5.42 6.58 23.00
C TRP A 408 4.85 6.14 21.65
N HIS A 409 3.67 5.51 21.69
CA HIS A 409 2.90 5.22 20.48
C HIS A 409 1.40 5.14 20.78
N ALA A 410 0.58 5.84 19.99
CA ALA A 410 -0.85 6.01 20.27
C ALA A 410 -1.82 5.59 19.15
N ALA A 411 -1.31 5.02 18.03
CA ALA A 411 -2.20 4.59 16.95
C ALA A 411 -3.24 3.55 17.44
N GLY A 412 -4.51 3.78 17.07
CA GLY A 412 -5.66 3.01 17.56
C GLY A 412 -6.43 3.67 18.72
N PHE A 413 -5.86 4.68 19.39
CA PHE A 413 -6.60 5.39 20.46
C PHE A 413 -7.85 6.08 19.91
N GLY A 414 -8.99 5.81 20.55
CA GLY A 414 -10.32 6.28 20.13
C GLY A 414 -10.91 5.54 18.92
N GLU A 415 -10.28 4.47 18.44
CA GLU A 415 -10.74 3.72 17.27
C GLU A 415 -11.41 2.39 17.65
N SER A 416 -12.38 1.96 16.85
CA SER A 416 -13.01 0.65 17.01
C SER A 416 -12.20 -0.43 16.30
N LYS A 417 -11.68 -1.40 17.06
CA LYS A 417 -10.97 -2.57 16.50
C LYS A 417 -11.83 -3.34 15.49
N HIS A 418 -13.15 -3.36 15.65
CA HIS A 418 -14.03 -4.11 14.76
C HIS A 418 -14.38 -3.35 13.48
N ARG A 419 -14.58 -2.03 13.58
CA ARG A 419 -15.01 -1.21 12.43
C ARG A 419 -13.84 -0.69 11.62
N ALA A 420 -12.73 -0.32 12.25
CA ALA A 420 -11.60 0.37 11.63
C ALA A 420 -10.23 -0.18 12.08
N PRO A 421 -9.98 -1.50 11.94
CA PRO A 421 -8.72 -2.10 12.37
C PRO A 421 -7.50 -1.59 11.60
N GLU A 422 -7.67 -1.11 10.37
CA GLU A 422 -6.59 -0.46 9.61
C GLU A 422 -6.05 0.81 10.29
N ARG A 423 -6.77 1.33 11.30
CA ARG A 423 -6.36 2.51 12.08
C ARG A 423 -5.51 2.21 13.30
N PHE A 424 -5.30 0.94 13.58
CA PHE A 424 -4.38 0.48 14.60
C PHE A 424 -2.98 0.35 14.00
N GLU A 425 -1.97 0.27 14.86
CA GLU A 425 -0.64 -0.14 14.43
C GLU A 425 -0.67 -1.60 13.96
N HIS A 426 -0.12 -1.90 12.79
CA HIS A 426 -0.22 -3.24 12.22
C HIS A 426 0.86 -4.17 12.75
N PHE A 427 2.08 -3.65 12.88
CA PHE A 427 3.18 -4.33 13.56
C PHE A 427 3.74 -3.42 14.66
N GLY A 428 4.46 -2.36 14.27
CA GLY A 428 5.10 -1.42 15.19
C GLY A 428 6.62 -1.34 15.06
N MET A 429 7.16 -1.28 13.84
CA MET A 429 8.62 -1.24 13.59
C MET A 429 9.31 -0.13 14.38
N ALA A 430 8.77 1.08 14.36
CA ALA A 430 9.36 2.22 15.08
C ALA A 430 9.45 2.00 16.60
N VAL A 431 8.49 1.27 17.18
CA VAL A 431 8.52 0.89 18.60
C VAL A 431 9.62 -0.14 18.84
N ALA A 432 9.73 -1.15 17.97
CA ALA A 432 10.77 -2.16 18.09
C ALA A 432 12.18 -1.56 17.87
N GLU A 433 12.35 -0.61 16.95
CA GLU A 433 13.58 0.17 16.78
C GLU A 433 13.93 0.96 18.06
N LEU A 434 12.95 1.62 18.69
CA LEU A 434 13.15 2.30 19.99
C LEU A 434 13.54 1.31 21.10
N MET A 435 12.96 0.11 21.11
CA MET A 435 13.33 -0.96 22.04
C MET A 435 14.78 -1.40 21.83
N VAL A 436 15.23 -1.66 20.60
CA VAL A 436 16.63 -1.97 20.28
C VAL A 436 17.55 -0.85 20.74
N SER A 437 17.16 0.39 20.46
CA SER A 437 17.94 1.55 20.87
C SER A 437 17.95 1.73 22.38
N GLY A 438 17.13 1.05 23.19
CA GLY A 438 17.16 1.07 24.66
C GLY A 438 16.17 2.01 25.34
N ALA A 439 15.14 2.47 24.62
CA ALA A 439 14.02 3.19 25.21
C ALA A 439 12.97 2.21 25.75
N VAL A 440 12.28 2.57 26.84
CA VAL A 440 11.14 1.79 27.34
C VAL A 440 9.88 2.13 26.53
N PRO A 441 9.24 1.17 25.84
CA PRO A 441 8.03 1.46 25.08
C PRO A 441 6.81 1.57 26.01
N VAL A 442 6.02 2.63 25.84
CA VAL A 442 4.73 2.87 26.48
C VAL A 442 3.70 3.11 25.37
N VAL A 443 2.95 2.06 25.03
CA VAL A 443 2.22 1.98 23.77
C VAL A 443 0.74 1.70 23.96
N PHE A 444 -0.09 2.12 23.02
CA PHE A 444 -1.52 1.81 23.06
C PHE A 444 -1.77 0.29 23.01
N ASP A 445 -2.73 -0.19 23.81
CA ASP A 445 -3.09 -1.62 23.90
C ASP A 445 -3.97 -2.09 22.74
N GLY A 446 -3.41 -2.08 21.52
CA GLY A 446 -4.13 -2.51 20.33
C GLY A 446 -3.23 -2.81 19.14
N GLY A 447 -3.80 -3.50 18.14
CA GLY A 447 -3.06 -3.86 16.93
C GLY A 447 -1.90 -4.81 17.19
N GLY A 448 -0.86 -4.73 16.34
CA GLY A 448 0.37 -5.50 16.45
C GLY A 448 1.23 -5.14 17.68
N LEU A 449 0.98 -3.99 18.33
CA LEU A 449 1.74 -3.57 19.53
C LEU A 449 1.58 -4.55 20.70
N ARG A 450 0.48 -5.28 20.75
CA ARG A 450 0.23 -6.34 21.74
C ARG A 450 1.19 -7.53 21.60
N GLU A 451 1.69 -7.74 20.38
CA GLU A 451 2.67 -8.77 20.06
C GLU A 451 4.09 -8.27 20.34
N ILE A 452 4.31 -6.96 20.33
CA ILE A 452 5.63 -6.35 20.54
C ILE A 452 5.92 -6.09 22.03
N VAL A 453 4.95 -5.62 22.82
CA VAL A 453 5.21 -5.15 24.20
C VAL A 453 4.53 -6.03 25.27
N GLU A 454 5.36 -6.63 26.13
CA GLU A 454 4.94 -7.37 27.32
C GLU A 454 4.80 -6.41 28.52
N PRO A 455 3.58 -6.15 29.04
CA PRO A 455 3.37 -5.20 30.12
C PRO A 455 4.18 -5.55 31.36
N GLY A 456 4.83 -4.55 31.94
CA GLY A 456 5.64 -4.68 33.16
C GLY A 456 6.98 -5.41 32.97
N ARG A 457 7.20 -6.07 31.82
CA ARG A 457 8.44 -6.79 31.48
C ARG A 457 9.28 -6.03 30.48
N SER A 458 8.74 -5.79 29.29
CA SER A 458 9.45 -5.17 28.15
C SER A 458 8.88 -3.80 27.78
N GLY A 459 8.00 -3.24 28.63
CA GLY A 459 7.34 -1.95 28.44
C GLY A 459 5.97 -1.91 29.12
N TYR A 460 5.14 -0.95 28.73
CA TYR A 460 3.77 -0.80 29.22
C TYR A 460 2.79 -0.65 28.06
N ARG A 461 1.57 -1.16 28.27
CA ARG A 461 0.44 -0.99 27.38
C ARG A 461 -0.64 -0.16 28.07
N TRP A 462 -1.24 0.80 27.37
CA TRP A 462 -2.26 1.70 27.92
C TRP A 462 -3.50 1.79 27.04
N ARG A 463 -4.65 2.09 27.65
CA ARG A 463 -5.95 2.29 27.01
C ARG A 463 -6.51 3.69 27.25
N THR A 464 -6.14 4.30 28.36
CA THR A 464 -6.53 5.66 28.75
C THR A 464 -5.31 6.57 28.79
N LEU A 465 -5.53 7.89 28.67
CA LEU A 465 -4.45 8.86 28.84
C LEU A 465 -3.89 8.81 30.27
N ASP A 466 -4.70 8.43 31.25
CA ASP A 466 -4.30 8.32 32.65
C ASP A 466 -3.27 7.20 32.82
N GLU A 467 -3.54 6.02 32.28
CA GLU A 467 -2.59 4.91 32.24
C GLU A 467 -1.28 5.28 31.53
N LEU A 468 -1.35 6.04 30.42
CA LEU A 468 -0.16 6.58 29.74
C LEU A 468 0.65 7.50 30.66
N THR A 469 -0.01 8.43 31.34
CA THR A 469 0.66 9.37 32.25
C THR A 469 1.23 8.67 33.50
N ASP A 470 0.50 7.73 34.09
CA ASP A 470 0.94 7.01 35.29
C ASP A 470 2.15 6.14 35.01
N ALA A 471 2.12 5.35 33.92
CA ALA A 471 3.27 4.55 33.50
C ALA A 471 4.50 5.43 33.21
N THR A 472 4.29 6.58 32.57
CA THR A 472 5.37 7.51 32.25
C THR A 472 5.98 8.15 33.51
N LEU A 473 5.16 8.58 34.48
CA LEU A 473 5.66 9.14 35.74
C LEU A 473 6.41 8.10 36.57
N ALA A 474 5.91 6.87 36.65
CA ALA A 474 6.58 5.78 37.34
C ALA A 474 7.98 5.52 36.74
N LEU A 475 8.07 5.48 35.42
CA LEU A 475 9.34 5.33 34.70
C LEU A 475 10.26 6.54 34.84
N ALA A 476 9.72 7.75 34.84
CA ALA A 476 10.50 8.97 34.98
C ALA A 476 11.16 9.06 36.37
N ARG A 477 10.43 8.69 37.43
CA ARG A 477 10.86 8.74 38.84
C ARG A 477 11.78 7.58 39.24
N ASN A 478 11.69 6.42 38.59
CA ASN A 478 12.48 5.25 38.93
C ASN A 478 13.45 4.84 37.81
N GLY A 479 14.65 5.44 37.81
CA GLY A 479 15.69 5.18 36.81
C GLY A 479 16.20 3.74 36.78
N ARG A 480 16.27 3.06 37.94
CA ARG A 480 16.65 1.65 38.04
C ARG A 480 15.63 0.76 37.34
N ARG A 481 14.35 0.89 37.70
CA ARG A 481 13.27 0.11 37.08
C ARG A 481 13.16 0.37 35.59
N ARG A 482 13.30 1.64 35.16
CA ARG A 482 13.33 2.01 33.74
C ARG A 482 14.46 1.28 33.00
N SER A 483 15.65 1.21 33.60
CA SER A 483 16.81 0.51 33.01
C SER A 483 16.61 -1.00 32.93
N GLU A 484 16.01 -1.62 33.95
CA GLU A 484 15.65 -3.05 33.95
C GLU A 484 14.69 -3.38 32.79
N ILE A 485 13.61 -2.59 32.64
CA ILE A 485 12.62 -2.78 31.58
C ILE A 485 13.25 -2.50 30.20
N ALA A 486 14.08 -1.48 30.06
CA ALA A 486 14.79 -1.18 28.81
C ALA A 486 15.69 -2.34 28.36
N ASN A 487 16.38 -3.00 29.29
CA ASN A 487 17.21 -4.17 28.99
C ASN A 487 16.35 -5.37 28.55
N ALA A 488 15.21 -5.59 29.19
CA ALA A 488 14.26 -6.61 28.78
C ALA A 488 13.64 -6.29 27.40
N ALA A 489 13.33 -5.03 27.12
CA ALA A 489 12.86 -4.56 25.83
C ALA A 489 13.88 -4.82 24.71
N ARG A 490 15.16 -4.50 24.95
CA ARG A 490 16.25 -4.82 24.01
C ARG A 490 16.36 -6.31 23.71
N ARG A 491 16.38 -7.16 24.74
CA ARG A 491 16.42 -8.62 24.57
C ARG A 491 15.20 -9.15 23.81
N ARG A 492 14.02 -8.57 24.05
CA ARG A 492 12.81 -8.96 23.31
C ARG A 492 12.93 -8.57 21.84
N ALA A 493 13.45 -7.38 21.55
CA ALA A 493 13.55 -6.85 20.20
C ALA A 493 14.51 -7.66 19.29
N SER A 494 15.45 -8.42 19.86
CA SER A 494 16.35 -9.29 19.08
C SER A 494 15.61 -10.36 18.26
N ARG A 495 14.36 -10.69 18.62
CA ARG A 495 13.50 -11.61 17.85
C ARG A 495 13.17 -11.11 16.44
N TRP A 496 13.30 -9.80 16.22
CA TRP A 496 13.06 -9.17 14.92
C TRP A 496 14.38 -8.69 14.31
N SER A 497 15.49 -9.37 14.60
CA SER A 497 16.78 -9.05 14.01
C SER A 497 16.76 -9.22 12.49
N LEU A 498 17.61 -8.47 11.79
CA LEU A 498 17.79 -8.63 10.35
C LEU A 498 18.20 -10.06 10.00
N ALA A 499 19.10 -10.67 10.76
CA ALA A 499 19.56 -12.05 10.54
C ALA A 499 18.43 -13.08 10.65
N ASP A 500 17.57 -12.96 11.68
CA ASP A 500 16.42 -13.85 11.84
C ASP A 500 15.41 -13.71 10.70
N TYR A 501 15.17 -12.47 10.27
CA TYR A 501 14.32 -12.18 9.12
C TYR A 501 14.89 -12.79 7.83
N GLN A 502 16.16 -12.55 7.54
CA GLN A 502 16.84 -13.04 6.34
C GLN A 502 16.78 -14.57 6.27
N ARG A 503 17.08 -15.26 7.37
CA ARG A 503 16.99 -16.71 7.47
C ARG A 503 15.57 -17.23 7.17
N ARG A 504 14.55 -16.60 7.75
CA ARG A 504 13.14 -17.00 7.52
C ARG A 504 12.68 -16.75 6.09
N ILE A 505 13.12 -15.65 5.47
CA ILE A 505 12.82 -15.35 4.07
C ILE A 505 13.49 -16.35 3.13
N VAL A 506 14.75 -16.68 3.35
CA VAL A 506 15.48 -17.66 2.53
C VAL A 506 14.82 -19.04 2.62
N ASN A 507 14.49 -19.50 3.83
CA ASN A 507 13.81 -20.78 4.01
C ASN A 507 12.45 -20.80 3.30
N LEU A 508 11.64 -19.76 3.48
CA LEU A 508 10.33 -19.68 2.83
C LEU A 508 10.44 -19.62 1.31
N ALA A 509 11.43 -18.90 0.77
CA ALA A 509 11.68 -18.85 -0.66
C ALA A 509 12.02 -20.23 -1.24
N LEU A 510 12.86 -21.01 -0.54
CA LEU A 510 13.17 -22.39 -0.92
C LEU A 510 11.91 -23.27 -0.92
N GLU A 511 11.12 -23.22 0.15
CA GLU A 511 9.84 -23.95 0.24
C GLU A 511 8.88 -23.62 -0.91
N VAL A 512 8.77 -22.34 -1.28
CA VAL A 512 7.91 -21.90 -2.40
C VAL A 512 8.42 -22.41 -3.74
N MET A 513 9.73 -22.32 -4.00
CA MET A 513 10.32 -22.79 -5.24
C MET A 513 10.16 -24.31 -5.40
N ASP A 514 10.50 -25.07 -4.35
CA ASP A 514 10.44 -26.53 -4.38
C ASP A 514 8.99 -27.05 -4.49
N GLY A 515 8.04 -26.40 -3.79
CA GLY A 515 6.63 -26.77 -3.83
C GLY A 515 5.94 -26.44 -5.16
N HIS A 516 6.45 -25.47 -5.92
CA HIS A 516 5.90 -25.11 -7.23
C HIS A 516 6.34 -26.09 -8.33
N SER A 517 7.58 -26.59 -8.27
CA SER A 517 8.07 -27.62 -9.20
C SER A 517 7.20 -28.88 -9.17
N GLY A 518 6.74 -29.31 -7.99
CA GLY A 518 5.85 -30.48 -7.85
C GLY A 518 4.41 -30.28 -8.34
N ARG A 519 3.98 -29.04 -8.64
CA ARG A 519 2.64 -28.76 -9.21
C ARG A 519 2.65 -28.73 -10.73
N GLY A 520 3.79 -28.43 -11.35
CA GLY A 520 3.96 -28.43 -12.81
C GLY A 520 3.90 -29.82 -13.42
N ASP A 521 4.33 -30.85 -12.67
CA ASP A 521 4.35 -32.25 -13.14
C ASP A 521 3.01 -32.98 -12.96
N ALA A 522 2.00 -32.32 -12.38
CA ALA A 522 0.68 -32.90 -12.06
C ALA A 522 -0.49 -32.29 -12.85
N ALA A 523 -0.21 -31.43 -13.83
CA ALA A 523 -1.19 -30.80 -14.73
C ALA A 523 -0.86 -31.16 -16.18
#